data_AF-C6XI73-F1
#
_entry.id   AF-C6XI73-F1
#
_cell.length_a   1.000
_cell.length_b   1.000
_cell.length_c   1.000
_cell.angle_alpha   90.00
_cell.angle_beta   90.00
_cell.angle_gamma   90.00
#
_symmetry.space_group_name_H-M   'P 1'
#
loop_
_entity.id
_entity.type
_entity.pdbx_description
1 polymer ?
#
loop_
_entity_poly.entity_id
_entity_poly.type
_entity_poly.pdbx_seq_one_letter_code
_entity_poly.pdbx_strand_id
1 'polypeptide(L)'
;MKRFIKPVRAAFMASILASVATPAFAQADLAGAISVGEAATRKAEQTQERINQLDDERSDMVREFRTLLQQKDAAALYKRQQERVVASQENELKSLEEQLGRVEEIKAQMVPMMEDMIAAAKMFYAADLPFKDMTEDGKLDVRADRYAKLDDVMGRGDVSPAERYRLIIQAFQSEMEYGRTIDAYTDDITLADGSVKTVDIFRYGRVAMVYITKDRNQLGRWDRETQQWVDLPSSYKSEVLKGIRIADKVATPAIMMAPVVKLSAQ
;
A
#
# COMPACT_ATOMS: atom_id res chain seq x y z
N MET A 1 24.48 64.67 -55.88
CA MET A 1 23.41 63.83 -55.28
C MET A 1 22.08 64.49 -55.59
N LYS A 2 20.93 63.87 -55.83
CA LYS A 2 20.42 62.52 -56.13
C LYS A 2 18.94 62.78 -56.52
N ARG A 3 18.34 61.89 -57.31
CA ARG A 3 16.93 61.84 -57.76
C ARG A 3 16.47 62.95 -58.72
N PHE A 4 16.25 62.58 -59.98
CA PHE A 4 15.10 62.93 -60.83
C PHE A 4 15.23 62.21 -62.18
N ILE A 5 14.10 61.73 -62.71
CA ILE A 5 13.71 61.56 -64.14
C ILE A 5 14.73 60.89 -65.08
N LYS A 6 14.35 59.77 -65.69
CA LYS A 6 14.35 59.60 -67.17
C LYS A 6 13.32 58.56 -67.65
N PRO A 7 12.24 58.99 -68.30
CA PRO A 7 11.45 58.19 -69.22
C PRO A 7 12.03 58.34 -70.64
N VAL A 8 12.14 57.25 -71.41
CA VAL A 8 12.24 57.33 -72.87
C VAL A 8 11.43 56.19 -73.48
N ARG A 9 10.11 56.31 -73.37
CA ARG A 9 9.17 55.83 -74.38
C ARG A 9 8.95 56.99 -75.34
N ALA A 10 9.77 57.10 -76.38
CA ALA A 10 9.57 58.06 -77.47
C ALA A 10 10.44 57.66 -78.66
N ALA A 11 9.82 56.99 -79.64
CA ALA A 11 10.06 57.13 -81.07
C ALA A 11 9.51 55.88 -81.77
N PHE A 12 8.26 55.94 -82.22
CA PHE A 12 7.82 55.56 -83.57
C PHE A 12 6.29 55.64 -83.62
N MET A 13 5.79 56.88 -83.61
CA MET A 13 4.45 57.23 -84.10
C MET A 13 4.53 58.66 -84.63
N ALA A 14 4.82 58.81 -85.93
CA ALA A 14 4.55 60.03 -86.70
C ALA A 14 4.70 59.79 -88.22
N SER A 15 3.63 60.11 -88.95
CA SER A 15 3.45 60.11 -90.41
C SER A 15 3.42 58.70 -91.05
N ILE A 16 2.33 58.24 -91.65
CA ILE A 16 1.54 58.91 -92.69
C ILE A 16 0.03 58.68 -92.43
N LEU A 17 -0.71 59.79 -92.32
CA LEU A 17 -2.17 59.84 -92.41
C LEU A 17 -2.46 60.94 -93.44
N ALA A 18 -2.76 60.54 -94.68
CA ALA A 18 -3.63 61.23 -95.65
C ALA A 18 -3.28 60.86 -97.11
N SER A 19 -3.98 59.86 -97.65
CA SER A 19 -4.78 60.04 -98.87
C SER A 19 -5.55 58.75 -99.14
N VAL A 20 -6.87 58.86 -98.98
CA VAL A 20 -7.88 57.84 -99.23
C VAL A 20 -7.86 57.45 -100.70
N ALA A 21 -7.47 56.21 -100.98
CA ALA A 21 -7.96 55.42 -102.09
C ALA A 21 -7.89 53.96 -101.61
N THR A 22 -9.02 53.39 -101.23
CA THR A 22 -9.11 52.00 -100.80
C THR A 22 -8.85 51.07 -101.99
N PRO A 23 -7.91 50.13 -101.88
CA PRO A 23 -8.18 48.77 -102.29
C PRO A 23 -8.69 48.02 -101.06
N ALA A 24 -9.84 47.37 -101.20
CA ALA A 24 -10.53 46.55 -100.21
C ALA A 24 -9.74 45.29 -99.76
N PHE A 25 -8.41 45.34 -99.79
CA PHE A 25 -7.51 44.21 -99.53
C PHE A 25 -6.79 44.29 -98.17
N ALA A 26 -6.80 45.45 -97.49
CA ALA A 26 -6.20 45.58 -96.16
C ALA A 26 -7.10 45.11 -95.00
N GLN A 27 -8.40 44.92 -95.26
CA GLN A 27 -9.37 44.55 -94.21
C GLN A 27 -9.45 43.02 -94.00
N ALA A 28 -9.07 42.22 -95.02
CA ALA A 28 -9.00 40.76 -94.93
C ALA A 28 -7.70 40.27 -94.26
N ASP A 29 -6.58 40.95 -94.47
CA ASP A 29 -5.27 40.57 -93.91
C ASP A 29 -5.13 40.97 -92.42
N LEU A 30 -5.74 42.10 -92.05
CA LEU A 30 -5.85 42.52 -90.66
C LEU A 30 -6.73 41.55 -89.85
N ALA A 31 -7.85 41.06 -90.42
CA ALA A 31 -8.70 40.06 -89.75
C ALA A 31 -7.98 38.71 -89.58
N GLY A 32 -7.18 38.29 -90.57
CA GLY A 32 -6.34 37.10 -90.48
C GLY A 32 -5.26 37.25 -89.39
N ALA A 33 -4.53 38.36 -89.37
CA ALA A 33 -3.52 38.65 -88.36
C ALA A 33 -4.11 38.78 -86.94
N ILE A 34 -5.29 39.37 -86.79
CA ILE A 34 -6.03 39.43 -85.51
C ILE A 34 -6.42 38.02 -85.06
N SER A 35 -6.90 37.16 -85.95
CA SER A 35 -7.28 35.78 -85.59
C SER A 35 -6.10 34.91 -85.14
N VAL A 36 -4.93 35.10 -85.76
CA VAL A 36 -3.67 34.44 -85.37
C VAL A 36 -3.16 35.00 -84.03
N GLY A 37 -3.27 36.31 -83.82
CA GLY A 37 -2.97 36.94 -82.53
C GLY A 37 -3.87 36.43 -81.40
N GLU A 38 -5.18 36.30 -81.65
CA GLU A 38 -6.12 35.72 -80.68
C GLU A 38 -5.83 34.25 -80.37
N ALA A 39 -5.52 33.43 -81.38
CA ALA A 39 -5.18 32.03 -81.19
C ALA A 39 -3.87 31.86 -80.41
N ALA A 40 -2.86 32.69 -80.70
CA ALA A 40 -1.62 32.74 -79.94
C ALA A 40 -1.85 33.19 -78.49
N THR A 41 -2.75 34.17 -78.27
CA THR A 41 -3.12 34.65 -76.93
C THR A 41 -3.83 33.56 -76.14
N ARG A 42 -4.83 32.88 -76.72
CA ARG A 42 -5.51 31.74 -76.07
C ARG A 42 -4.55 30.60 -75.72
N LYS A 43 -3.58 30.30 -76.59
CA LYS A 43 -2.57 29.27 -76.31
C LYS A 43 -1.60 29.68 -75.20
N ALA A 44 -1.22 30.96 -75.15
CA ALA A 44 -0.42 31.52 -74.07
C ALA A 44 -1.19 31.49 -72.74
N GLU A 45 -2.49 31.81 -72.74
CA GLU A 45 -3.38 31.69 -71.57
C GLU A 45 -3.44 30.25 -71.04
N GLN A 46 -3.69 29.26 -71.91
CA GLN A 46 -3.70 27.84 -71.51
C GLN A 46 -2.36 27.36 -70.95
N THR A 47 -1.24 27.82 -71.53
CA THR A 47 0.09 27.48 -71.04
C THR A 47 0.35 28.13 -69.67
N GLN A 48 -0.07 29.39 -69.51
CA GLN A 48 0.05 30.10 -68.24
C GLN A 48 -0.81 29.46 -67.16
N GLU A 49 -2.02 29.00 -67.48
CA GLU A 49 -2.90 28.28 -66.55
C GLU A 49 -2.25 26.96 -66.08
N ARG A 50 -1.64 26.21 -66.99
CA ARG A 50 -0.89 24.99 -66.64
C ARG A 50 0.35 25.27 -65.80
N ILE A 51 1.06 26.38 -66.07
CA ILE A 51 2.20 26.82 -65.24
C ILE A 51 1.72 27.17 -63.83
N ASN A 52 0.60 27.89 -63.71
CA ASN A 52 0.04 28.25 -62.41
C ASN A 52 -0.36 26.99 -61.61
N GLN A 53 -1.02 26.02 -62.25
CA GLN A 53 -1.37 24.74 -61.61
C GLN A 53 -0.15 23.98 -61.09
N LEU A 54 0.92 23.88 -61.90
CA LEU A 54 2.16 23.22 -61.49
C LEU A 54 2.88 23.97 -60.37
N ASP A 55 2.83 25.30 -60.35
CA ASP A 55 3.43 26.09 -59.27
C ASP A 55 2.63 25.96 -57.96
N ASP A 56 1.30 25.87 -58.05
CA ASP A 56 0.42 25.57 -56.93
C ASP A 56 0.70 24.16 -56.35
N GLU A 57 0.76 23.12 -57.20
CA GLU A 57 1.12 21.75 -56.79
C GLU A 57 2.52 21.69 -56.14
N ARG A 58 3.49 22.40 -56.71
CA ARG A 58 4.84 22.50 -56.14
C ARG A 58 4.80 23.16 -54.76
N SER A 59 4.06 24.25 -54.62
CA SER A 59 3.91 24.97 -53.35
C SER A 59 3.27 24.07 -52.29
N ASP A 60 2.25 23.30 -52.67
CA ASP A 60 1.60 22.30 -51.81
C ASP A 60 2.57 21.20 -51.37
N MET A 61 3.29 20.57 -52.31
CA MET A 61 4.29 19.55 -51.98
C MET A 61 5.40 20.07 -51.06
N VAL A 62 5.85 21.32 -51.24
CA VAL A 62 6.85 21.94 -50.36
C VAL A 62 6.28 22.18 -48.96
N ARG A 63 5.01 22.58 -48.84
CA ARG A 63 4.32 22.72 -47.54
C ARG A 63 4.17 21.37 -46.84
N GLU A 64 3.75 20.35 -47.56
CA GLU A 64 3.61 18.99 -47.05
C GLU A 64 4.95 18.43 -46.58
N PHE A 65 6.00 18.55 -47.40
CA PHE A 65 7.35 18.10 -47.05
C PHE A 65 7.88 18.77 -45.78
N ARG A 66 7.66 20.08 -45.62
CA ARG A 66 8.03 20.80 -44.38
C ARG A 66 7.26 20.31 -43.17
N THR A 67 5.97 20.01 -43.34
CA THR A 67 5.12 19.46 -42.27
C THR A 67 5.59 18.07 -41.86
N LEU A 68 5.90 17.20 -42.83
CA LEU A 68 6.43 15.86 -42.58
C LEU A 68 7.80 15.89 -41.88
N LEU A 69 8.67 16.84 -42.24
CA LEU A 69 9.95 17.05 -41.52
C LEU A 69 9.72 17.42 -40.06
N GLN A 70 8.79 18.35 -39.77
CA GLN A 70 8.46 18.72 -38.39
C GLN A 70 7.87 17.55 -37.60
N GLN A 71 6.98 16.76 -38.23
CA GLN A 71 6.42 15.56 -37.60
C GLN A 71 7.50 14.52 -37.30
N LYS A 72 8.46 14.31 -38.22
CA LYS A 72 9.62 13.41 -38.01
C LYS A 72 10.46 13.88 -36.82
N ASP A 73 10.77 15.17 -36.73
CA ASP A 73 11.58 15.71 -35.64
C ASP A 73 10.87 15.59 -34.29
N ALA A 74 9.56 15.87 -34.26
CA ALA A 74 8.72 15.68 -33.09
C ALA A 74 8.67 14.20 -32.66
N ALA A 75 8.48 13.28 -33.60
CA ALA A 75 8.49 11.84 -33.34
C ALA A 75 9.86 11.36 -32.81
N ALA A 76 10.96 11.88 -33.36
CA ALA A 76 12.32 11.56 -32.90
C ALA A 76 12.62 12.10 -31.49
N LEU A 77 12.06 13.25 -31.11
CA LEU A 77 12.14 13.77 -29.74
C LEU A 77 11.32 12.90 -28.78
N TYR A 78 10.09 12.54 -29.18
CA TYR A 78 9.20 11.69 -28.39
C TYR A 78 9.83 10.30 -28.15
N LYS A 79 10.43 9.69 -29.18
CA LYS A 79 11.17 8.43 -29.04
C LYS A 79 12.28 8.52 -28.00
N ARG A 80 13.11 9.57 -28.04
CA ARG A 80 14.18 9.80 -27.05
C ARG A 80 13.66 10.04 -25.63
N GLN A 81 12.48 10.63 -25.49
CA GLN A 81 11.83 10.74 -24.19
C GLN A 81 11.39 9.35 -23.69
N GLN A 82 10.77 8.55 -24.54
CA GLN A 82 10.36 7.20 -24.15
C GLN A 82 11.52 6.28 -23.83
N GLU A 83 12.63 6.36 -24.56
CA GLU A 83 13.85 5.62 -24.22
C GLU A 83 14.35 5.96 -22.80
N ARG A 84 14.25 7.22 -22.37
CA ARG A 84 14.59 7.63 -20.99
C ARG A 84 13.60 7.10 -19.96
N VAL A 85 12.31 7.08 -20.27
CA VAL A 85 11.28 6.52 -19.39
C VAL A 85 11.50 5.03 -19.20
N VAL A 86 11.75 4.28 -20.29
CA VAL A 86 12.04 2.84 -20.23
C VAL A 86 13.29 2.58 -19.39
N ALA A 87 14.39 3.31 -19.61
CA ALA A 87 15.59 3.16 -18.79
C ALA A 87 15.33 3.47 -17.30
N SER A 88 14.47 4.44 -16.98
CA SER A 88 14.06 4.71 -15.60
C SER A 88 13.26 3.55 -15.00
N GLN A 89 12.33 3.00 -15.76
CA GLN A 89 11.50 1.87 -15.34
C GLN A 89 12.31 0.58 -15.13
N GLU A 90 13.30 0.32 -15.98
CA GLU A 90 14.22 -0.82 -15.82
C GLU A 90 15.03 -0.72 -14.52
N ASN A 91 15.52 0.49 -14.19
CA ASN A 91 16.21 0.73 -12.92
C ASN A 91 15.27 0.58 -11.71
N GLU A 92 14.02 1.05 -11.83
CA GLU A 92 13.01 0.89 -10.79
C GLU A 92 12.65 -0.58 -10.57
N LEU A 93 12.47 -1.36 -11.65
CA LEU A 93 12.22 -2.79 -11.59
C LEU A 93 13.33 -3.52 -10.84
N LYS A 94 14.59 -3.26 -11.19
CA LYS A 94 15.74 -3.86 -10.52
C LYS A 94 15.77 -3.52 -9.02
N SER A 95 15.52 -2.26 -8.66
CA SER A 95 15.43 -1.84 -7.26
C SER A 95 14.30 -2.55 -6.51
N LEU A 96 13.14 -2.75 -7.14
CA LEU A 96 12.02 -3.48 -6.55
C LEU A 96 12.33 -4.96 -6.38
N GLU A 97 13.00 -5.59 -7.34
CA GLU A 97 13.47 -6.99 -7.23
C GLU A 97 14.44 -7.16 -6.06
N GLU A 98 15.40 -6.25 -5.91
CA GLU A 98 16.32 -6.25 -4.77
C GLU A 98 15.59 -6.04 -3.43
N GLN A 99 14.56 -5.18 -3.40
CA GLN A 99 13.72 -4.99 -2.22
C GLN A 99 12.90 -6.24 -1.90
N LEU A 100 12.37 -6.92 -2.90
CA LEU A 100 11.60 -8.15 -2.73
C LEU A 100 12.47 -9.26 -2.13
N GLY A 101 13.69 -9.45 -2.63
CA GLY A 101 14.65 -10.41 -2.08
C GLY A 101 14.98 -10.13 -0.61
N ARG A 102 15.19 -8.85 -0.25
CA ARG A 102 15.41 -8.47 1.17
C ARG A 102 14.20 -8.77 2.06
N VAL A 103 12.98 -8.57 1.55
CA VAL A 103 11.76 -8.88 2.31
C VAL A 103 11.64 -10.39 2.55
N GLU A 104 11.97 -11.23 1.57
CA GLU A 104 11.98 -12.69 1.74
C GLU A 104 13.02 -13.15 2.77
N GLU A 105 14.22 -12.56 2.74
CA GLU A 105 15.27 -12.82 3.73
C GLU A 105 14.81 -12.45 5.15
N ILE A 106 14.24 -11.25 5.33
CA ILE A 106 13.71 -10.81 6.63
C ILE A 106 12.62 -11.78 7.11
N LYS A 107 11.68 -12.17 6.23
CA LYS A 107 10.62 -13.13 6.58
C LYS A 107 11.21 -14.46 7.07
N ALA A 108 12.23 -14.97 6.39
CA ALA A 108 12.89 -16.21 6.79
C ALA A 108 13.59 -16.08 8.15
N GLN A 109 14.26 -14.96 8.40
CA GLN A 109 14.95 -14.69 9.68
C GLN A 109 13.98 -14.46 10.85
N MET A 110 12.78 -13.93 10.58
CA MET A 110 11.78 -13.70 11.63
C MET A 110 11.13 -14.99 12.14
N VAL A 111 11.08 -16.07 11.35
CA VAL A 111 10.43 -17.32 11.77
C VAL A 111 11.11 -17.93 13.02
N PRO A 112 12.44 -18.14 13.05
CA PRO A 112 13.13 -18.63 14.25
C PRO A 112 12.89 -17.72 15.47
N MET A 113 12.93 -16.39 15.28
CA MET A 113 12.68 -15.44 16.36
C MET A 113 11.26 -15.60 16.93
N MET A 114 10.25 -15.79 16.07
CA MET A 114 8.88 -16.03 16.51
C MET A 114 8.74 -17.35 17.27
N GLU A 115 9.42 -18.41 16.84
CA GLU A 115 9.46 -19.68 17.56
C GLU A 115 10.11 -19.53 18.94
N ASP A 116 11.24 -18.82 19.03
CA ASP A 116 11.91 -18.52 20.30
C ASP A 116 11.01 -17.71 21.25
N MET A 117 10.28 -16.72 20.72
CA MET A 117 9.32 -15.94 21.50
C MET A 117 8.18 -16.80 22.05
N ILE A 118 7.63 -17.71 21.24
CA ILE A 118 6.58 -18.64 21.68
C ILE A 118 7.14 -19.61 22.74
N ALA A 119 8.34 -20.13 22.53
CA ALA A 119 9.02 -21.01 23.48
C ALA A 119 9.24 -20.30 24.83
N ALA A 120 9.73 -19.06 24.82
CA ALA A 120 9.90 -18.26 26.02
C ALA A 120 8.56 -17.99 26.74
N ALA A 121 7.50 -17.67 25.98
CA ALA A 121 6.17 -17.48 26.55
C ALA A 121 5.61 -18.76 27.20
N LYS A 122 5.83 -19.93 26.57
CA LYS A 122 5.45 -21.24 27.13
C LYS A 122 6.25 -21.60 28.37
N MET A 123 7.55 -21.32 28.40
CA MET A 123 8.37 -21.51 29.60
C MET A 123 7.87 -20.65 30.75
N PHE A 124 7.54 -19.39 30.47
CA PHE A 124 6.93 -18.49 31.45
C PHE A 124 5.59 -19.01 31.94
N TYR A 125 4.71 -19.46 31.04
CA TYR A 125 3.43 -20.08 31.38
C TYR A 125 3.60 -21.33 32.28
N ALA A 126 4.58 -22.19 31.99
CA ALA A 126 4.85 -23.39 32.77
C ALA A 126 5.42 -23.09 34.17
N ALA A 127 6.17 -22.00 34.33
CA ALA A 127 6.75 -21.55 35.60
C ALA A 127 5.79 -20.68 36.44
N ASP A 128 4.63 -20.31 35.89
CA ASP A 128 3.65 -19.43 36.51
C ASP A 128 2.67 -20.19 37.43
N LEU A 129 1.80 -19.44 38.11
CA LEU A 129 0.67 -20.00 38.85
C LEU A 129 -0.28 -20.76 37.88
N PRO A 130 -0.73 -21.98 38.23
CA PRO A 130 -1.59 -22.78 37.36
C PRO A 130 -3.05 -22.31 37.46
N PHE A 131 -3.30 -21.05 37.11
CA PHE A 131 -4.65 -20.51 37.05
C PHE A 131 -5.26 -20.70 35.66
N LYS A 132 -6.57 -20.95 35.65
CA LYS A 132 -7.36 -21.10 34.43
C LYS A 132 -8.07 -19.78 34.14
N ASP A 133 -8.09 -19.36 32.87
CA ASP A 133 -8.89 -18.23 32.39
C ASP A 133 -10.07 -18.79 31.60
N MET A 134 -11.19 -19.04 32.27
CA MET A 134 -12.31 -19.74 31.66
C MET A 134 -13.16 -18.80 30.81
N THR A 135 -13.65 -19.30 29.67
CA THR A 135 -14.73 -18.62 28.93
C THR A 135 -15.99 -18.47 29.79
N GLU A 136 -16.90 -17.55 29.40
CA GLU A 136 -18.19 -17.35 30.10
C GLU A 136 -19.01 -18.65 30.23
N ASP A 137 -18.86 -19.56 29.26
CA ASP A 137 -19.51 -20.87 29.25
C ASP A 137 -18.80 -21.93 30.13
N GLY A 138 -17.63 -21.59 30.70
CA GLY A 138 -16.85 -22.45 31.61
C GLY A 138 -16.15 -23.65 30.94
N LYS A 139 -16.08 -23.70 29.60
CA LYS A 139 -15.66 -24.90 28.86
C LYS A 139 -14.20 -24.91 28.42
N LEU A 140 -13.58 -23.74 28.31
CA LEU A 140 -12.28 -23.59 27.67
C LEU A 140 -11.41 -22.66 28.50
N ASP A 141 -10.19 -23.11 28.78
CA ASP A 141 -9.13 -22.24 29.28
C ASP A 141 -8.53 -21.45 28.11
N VAL A 142 -8.85 -20.16 28.07
CA VAL A 142 -8.46 -19.21 27.02
C VAL A 142 -6.93 -19.10 26.93
N ARG A 143 -6.20 -19.28 28.04
CA ARG A 143 -4.72 -19.24 28.00
C ARG A 143 -4.16 -20.45 27.27
N ALA A 144 -4.59 -21.64 27.65
CA ALA A 144 -4.16 -22.88 27.00
C ALA A 144 -4.52 -22.90 25.51
N ASP A 145 -5.74 -22.50 25.18
CA ASP A 145 -6.22 -22.40 23.79
C ASP A 145 -5.39 -21.40 22.97
N ARG A 146 -5.01 -20.26 23.55
CA ARG A 146 -4.18 -19.26 22.87
C ARG A 146 -2.83 -19.85 22.45
N TYR A 147 -2.16 -20.59 23.33
CA TYR A 147 -0.87 -21.22 22.99
C TYR A 147 -1.03 -22.32 21.94
N ALA A 148 -2.10 -23.12 22.01
CA ALA A 148 -2.39 -24.12 20.99
C ALA A 148 -2.64 -23.46 19.61
N LYS A 149 -3.38 -22.34 19.56
CA LYS A 149 -3.62 -21.57 18.33
C LYS A 149 -2.35 -20.92 17.79
N LEU A 150 -1.47 -20.43 18.66
CA LEU A 150 -0.19 -19.88 18.23
C LEU A 150 0.66 -20.94 17.52
N ASP A 151 0.72 -22.17 18.04
CA ASP A 151 1.43 -23.27 17.39
C ASP A 151 0.83 -23.61 16.02
N ASP A 152 -0.50 -23.69 15.92
CA ASP A 152 -1.19 -23.96 14.64
C ASP A 152 -0.89 -22.88 13.60
N VAL A 153 -0.99 -21.61 14.00
CA VAL A 153 -0.78 -20.46 13.11
C VAL A 153 0.66 -20.39 12.58
N MET A 154 1.65 -20.88 13.34
CA MET A 154 3.03 -20.94 12.87
C MET A 154 3.24 -21.91 11.71
N GLY A 155 2.48 -23.02 11.67
CA GLY A 155 2.50 -23.99 10.57
C GLY A 155 1.68 -23.59 9.34
N ARG A 156 0.84 -22.55 9.45
CA ARG A 156 -0.13 -22.16 8.42
C ARG A 156 0.44 -21.21 7.36
N GLY A 157 0.59 -21.70 6.13
CA GLY A 157 1.12 -20.92 5.01
C GLY A 157 0.25 -19.74 4.53
N ASP A 158 -1.04 -19.72 4.89
CA ASP A 158 -1.98 -18.66 4.53
C ASP A 158 -1.92 -17.44 5.47
N VAL A 159 -1.23 -17.55 6.60
CA VAL A 159 -1.09 -16.45 7.58
C VAL A 159 0.21 -15.69 7.34
N SER A 160 0.10 -14.39 7.09
CA SER A 160 1.26 -13.52 6.87
C SER A 160 2.18 -13.46 8.11
N PRO A 161 3.52 -13.33 7.95
CA PRO A 161 4.44 -13.20 9.08
C PRO A 161 4.11 -12.05 10.04
N ALA A 162 3.59 -10.93 9.52
CA ALA A 162 3.15 -9.80 10.32
C ALA A 162 1.98 -10.15 11.25
N GLU A 163 1.04 -10.95 10.75
CA GLU A 163 -0.11 -11.39 11.54
C GLU A 163 0.30 -12.40 12.62
N ARG A 164 1.23 -13.32 12.31
CA ARG A 164 1.81 -14.23 13.31
C ARG A 164 2.49 -13.44 14.44
N TYR A 165 3.31 -12.46 14.08
CA TYR A 165 3.96 -11.58 15.06
C TYR A 165 2.95 -10.80 15.91
N ARG A 166 1.89 -10.26 15.29
CA ARG A 166 0.80 -9.56 16.00
C ARG A 166 0.16 -10.46 17.05
N LEU A 167 -0.15 -11.71 16.70
CA LEU A 167 -0.75 -12.68 17.63
C LEU A 167 0.19 -13.02 18.79
N ILE A 168 1.48 -13.17 18.53
CA ILE A 168 2.49 -13.41 19.58
C ILE A 168 2.51 -12.23 20.55
N ILE A 169 2.64 -11.00 20.05
CA ILE A 169 2.65 -9.80 20.90
C ILE A 169 1.33 -9.66 21.68
N GLN A 170 0.19 -9.97 21.06
CA GLN A 170 -1.09 -9.98 21.75
C GLN A 170 -1.10 -11.00 22.90
N ALA A 171 -0.50 -12.17 22.72
CA ALA A 171 -0.36 -13.14 23.79
C ALA A 171 0.50 -12.58 24.93
N PHE A 172 1.65 -11.97 24.65
CA PHE A 172 2.48 -11.31 25.67
C PHE A 172 1.70 -10.22 26.42
N GLN A 173 0.93 -9.39 25.71
CA GLN A 173 0.11 -8.35 26.33
C GLN A 173 -0.94 -8.96 27.25
N SER A 174 -1.67 -9.98 26.81
CA SER A 174 -2.61 -10.70 27.67
C SER A 174 -1.93 -11.31 28.89
N GLU A 175 -0.74 -11.89 28.72
CA GLU A 175 0.03 -12.43 29.84
C GLU A 175 0.42 -11.33 30.84
N MET A 176 0.81 -10.14 30.37
CA MET A 176 1.08 -8.97 31.22
C MET A 176 -0.18 -8.45 31.92
N GLU A 177 -1.34 -8.51 31.30
CA GLU A 177 -2.61 -8.09 31.90
C GLU A 177 -3.01 -8.99 33.08
N TYR A 178 -2.74 -10.30 33.02
CA TYR A 178 -2.97 -11.18 34.17
C TYR A 178 -2.13 -10.80 35.40
N GLY A 179 -1.01 -10.10 35.22
CA GLY A 179 -0.23 -9.57 36.33
C GLY A 179 -0.95 -8.49 37.15
N ARG A 180 -1.83 -7.73 36.50
CA ARG A 180 -2.46 -6.52 37.06
C ARG A 180 -3.97 -6.66 37.32
N THR A 181 -4.58 -7.76 36.90
CA THR A 181 -6.01 -8.04 37.08
C THR A 181 -6.24 -9.03 38.21
N ILE A 182 -7.39 -8.92 38.87
CA ILE A 182 -7.87 -9.93 39.82
C ILE A 182 -8.97 -10.75 39.16
N ASP A 183 -9.12 -11.99 39.59
CA ASP A 183 -10.12 -12.89 39.04
C ASP A 183 -10.54 -13.94 40.06
N ALA A 184 -11.77 -14.45 39.95
CA ALA A 184 -12.33 -15.48 40.81
C ALA A 184 -13.10 -16.50 39.99
N TYR A 185 -12.89 -17.78 40.27
CA TYR A 185 -13.61 -18.87 39.61
C TYR A 185 -13.75 -20.07 40.53
N THR A 186 -14.76 -20.90 40.29
CA THR A 186 -14.91 -22.18 41.00
C THR A 186 -14.17 -23.27 40.23
N ASP A 187 -13.41 -24.10 40.94
CA ASP A 187 -12.71 -25.25 40.36
C ASP A 187 -12.61 -26.39 41.38
N ASP A 188 -12.34 -27.59 40.89
CA ASP A 188 -12.08 -28.75 41.73
C ASP A 188 -10.57 -28.87 41.95
N ILE A 189 -10.14 -28.79 43.22
CA ILE A 189 -8.74 -28.96 43.59
C ILE A 189 -8.54 -30.27 44.35
N THR A 190 -7.36 -30.87 44.16
CA THR A 190 -6.90 -31.98 45.00
C THR A 190 -6.06 -31.43 46.13
N LEU A 191 -6.47 -31.68 47.37
CA LEU A 191 -5.73 -31.26 48.57
C LEU A 191 -4.60 -32.24 48.87
N ALA A 192 -3.68 -31.86 49.76
CA ALA A 192 -2.53 -32.69 50.16
C ALA A 192 -2.93 -34.04 50.80
N ASP A 193 -4.18 -34.14 51.30
CA ASP A 193 -4.77 -35.38 51.83
C ASP A 193 -5.36 -36.30 50.74
N GLY A 194 -5.28 -35.90 49.47
CA GLY A 194 -5.80 -36.63 48.31
C GLY A 194 -7.31 -36.45 48.09
N SER A 195 -8.00 -35.64 48.90
CA SER A 195 -9.42 -35.36 48.71
C SER A 195 -9.63 -34.33 47.59
N VAL A 196 -10.61 -34.58 46.73
CA VAL A 196 -11.07 -33.62 45.72
C VAL A 196 -12.17 -32.77 46.34
N LYS A 197 -11.99 -31.45 46.33
CA LYS A 197 -13.00 -30.50 46.81
C LYS A 197 -13.24 -29.41 45.79
N THR A 198 -14.51 -29.09 45.58
CA THR A 198 -14.94 -27.90 44.85
C THR A 198 -14.69 -26.67 45.72
N VAL A 199 -13.87 -25.75 45.22
CA VAL A 199 -13.45 -24.54 45.94
C VAL A 199 -13.62 -23.30 45.07
N ASP A 200 -13.74 -22.15 45.72
CA ASP A 200 -13.63 -20.86 45.04
C ASP A 200 -12.17 -20.43 45.05
N ILE A 201 -11.57 -20.34 43.87
CA ILE A 201 -10.22 -19.87 43.65
C ILE A 201 -10.26 -18.36 43.42
N PHE A 202 -9.37 -17.63 44.10
CA PHE A 202 -9.17 -16.21 43.91
C PHE A 202 -7.72 -15.92 43.54
N ARG A 203 -7.55 -15.14 42.47
CA ARG A 203 -6.26 -14.75 41.91
C ARG A 203 -5.96 -13.28 42.18
N TYR A 204 -4.89 -13.03 42.94
CA TYR A 204 -4.27 -11.71 43.08
C TYR A 204 -3.25 -11.48 41.96
N GLY A 205 -3.76 -11.30 40.73
CA GLY A 205 -2.92 -11.24 39.53
C GLY A 205 -1.92 -12.39 39.45
N ARG A 206 -0.65 -12.07 39.19
CA ARG A 206 0.44 -13.07 39.20
C ARG A 206 1.21 -13.09 40.50
N VAL A 207 0.65 -12.64 41.61
CA VAL A 207 1.37 -12.57 42.89
C VAL A 207 1.00 -13.75 43.78
N ALA A 208 -0.30 -13.97 43.98
CA ALA A 208 -0.80 -15.05 44.82
C ALA A 208 -2.09 -15.64 44.24
N MET A 209 -2.26 -16.93 44.43
CA MET A 209 -3.50 -17.65 44.15
C MET A 209 -3.92 -18.35 45.44
N VAL A 210 -5.18 -18.19 45.82
CA VAL A 210 -5.75 -18.74 47.05
C VAL A 210 -7.04 -19.48 46.73
N TYR A 211 -7.44 -20.40 47.60
CA TYR A 211 -8.77 -20.98 47.56
C TYR A 211 -9.50 -20.78 48.88
N ILE A 212 -10.81 -20.86 48.81
CA ILE A 212 -11.70 -21.04 49.95
C ILE A 212 -12.71 -22.13 49.65
N THR A 213 -12.93 -23.04 50.59
CA THR A 213 -13.95 -24.08 50.44
C THR A 213 -15.36 -23.48 50.48
N LYS A 214 -16.35 -24.15 49.85
CA LYS A 214 -17.75 -23.66 49.82
C LYS A 214 -18.38 -23.51 51.21
N ASP A 215 -17.97 -24.34 52.17
CA ASP A 215 -18.35 -24.23 53.58
C ASP A 215 -17.62 -23.08 54.31
N ARG A 216 -16.68 -22.42 53.64
CA ARG A 216 -15.85 -21.31 54.10
C ARG A 216 -14.98 -21.64 55.32
N ASN A 217 -14.74 -22.92 55.60
CA ASN A 217 -14.00 -23.33 56.79
C ASN A 217 -12.50 -23.49 56.54
N GLN A 218 -12.10 -23.78 55.30
CA GLN A 218 -10.70 -23.98 54.93
C GLN A 218 -10.28 -22.93 53.90
N LEU A 219 -9.07 -22.41 54.09
CA LEU A 219 -8.39 -21.53 53.16
C LEU A 219 -6.98 -22.03 52.95
N GLY A 220 -6.49 -21.91 51.73
CA GLY A 220 -5.10 -22.17 51.42
C GLY A 220 -4.60 -21.31 50.29
N ARG A 221 -3.29 -21.29 50.12
CA ARG A 221 -2.59 -20.59 49.05
C ARG A 221 -1.82 -21.59 48.20
N TRP A 222 -1.62 -21.26 46.93
CA TRP A 222 -0.72 -22.02 46.08
C TRP A 222 0.73 -21.66 46.38
N ASP A 223 1.54 -22.66 46.69
CA ASP A 223 2.99 -22.51 46.78
C ASP A 223 3.65 -22.89 45.45
N ARG A 224 4.49 -21.99 44.93
CA ARG A 224 5.14 -22.19 43.62
C ARG A 224 6.33 -23.14 43.69
N GLU A 225 7.03 -23.18 44.82
CA GLU A 225 8.22 -24.02 44.97
C GLU A 225 7.83 -25.49 45.14
N THR A 226 6.80 -25.76 45.94
CA THR A 226 6.32 -27.13 46.18
C THR A 226 5.21 -27.57 45.23
N GLN A 227 4.66 -26.65 44.43
CA GLN A 227 3.49 -26.88 43.56
C GLN A 227 2.31 -27.52 44.30
N GLN A 228 2.08 -27.09 45.54
CA GLN A 228 1.04 -27.61 46.42
C GLN A 228 0.26 -26.50 47.10
N TRP A 229 -0.96 -26.85 47.50
CA TRP A 229 -1.79 -26.01 48.34
C TRP A 229 -1.30 -26.06 49.79
N VAL A 230 -1.06 -24.90 50.38
CA VAL A 230 -0.64 -24.73 51.78
C VAL A 230 -1.72 -23.99 52.54
N ASP A 231 -2.11 -24.51 53.71
CA ASP A 231 -3.14 -23.91 54.55
C ASP A 231 -2.78 -22.49 54.99
N LEU A 232 -3.80 -21.62 54.98
CA LEU A 232 -3.67 -20.22 55.34
C LEU A 232 -4.43 -19.94 56.65
N PRO A 233 -3.88 -19.12 57.57
CA PRO A 233 -4.57 -18.75 58.80
C PRO A 233 -5.93 -18.08 58.54
N SER A 234 -6.88 -18.32 59.44
CA SER A 234 -8.25 -17.77 59.35
C SER A 234 -8.32 -16.24 59.36
N SER A 235 -7.26 -15.56 59.79
CA SER A 235 -7.12 -14.10 59.73
C SER A 235 -7.28 -13.54 58.31
N TYR A 236 -6.91 -14.31 57.27
CA TYR A 236 -7.01 -13.88 55.87
C TYR A 236 -8.41 -14.07 55.28
N LYS A 237 -9.32 -14.80 55.95
CA LYS A 237 -10.65 -15.16 55.42
C LYS A 237 -11.48 -13.96 55.00
N SER A 238 -11.49 -12.89 55.81
CA SER A 238 -12.27 -11.68 55.51
C SER A 238 -11.76 -10.99 54.24
N GLU A 239 -10.44 -10.89 54.07
CA GLU A 239 -9.80 -10.24 52.91
C GLU A 239 -10.01 -11.05 51.62
N VAL A 240 -9.89 -12.38 51.69
CA VAL A 240 -10.14 -13.26 50.52
C VAL A 240 -11.60 -13.18 50.07
N LEU A 241 -12.56 -13.27 51.00
CA LEU A 241 -13.99 -13.15 50.67
C LEU A 241 -14.36 -11.76 50.12
N LYS A 242 -13.68 -10.71 50.60
CA LYS A 242 -13.82 -9.36 50.03
C LYS A 242 -13.27 -9.32 48.60
N GLY A 243 -12.11 -9.92 48.37
CA GLY A 243 -11.47 -10.00 47.05
C GLY A 243 -12.33 -10.73 46.01
N ILE A 244 -12.88 -11.90 46.38
CA ILE A 244 -13.80 -12.64 45.51
C ILE A 244 -14.99 -11.76 45.11
N ARG A 245 -15.64 -11.07 46.06
CA ARG A 245 -16.76 -10.17 45.74
C ARG A 245 -16.37 -8.99 44.83
N ILE A 246 -15.13 -8.51 44.90
CA ILE A 246 -14.64 -7.45 44.02
C ILE A 246 -14.38 -8.02 42.62
N ALA A 247 -13.78 -9.21 42.50
CA ALA A 247 -13.60 -9.90 41.22
C ALA A 247 -14.95 -10.23 40.54
N ASP A 248 -15.94 -10.67 41.32
CA ASP A 248 -17.32 -10.91 40.87
C ASP A 248 -18.10 -9.61 40.59
N LYS A 249 -17.47 -8.43 40.77
CA LYS A 249 -18.06 -7.09 40.57
C LYS A 249 -19.28 -6.80 41.45
N VAL A 250 -19.41 -7.50 42.58
CA VAL A 250 -20.47 -7.29 43.59
C VAL A 250 -20.05 -6.23 44.62
N ALA A 251 -18.75 -5.92 44.72
CA ALA A 251 -18.19 -4.91 45.63
C ALA A 251 -17.32 -3.89 44.89
N THR A 252 -17.18 -2.69 45.47
CA THR A 252 -16.33 -1.63 44.91
C THR A 252 -14.83 -1.93 45.11
N PRO A 253 -13.95 -1.43 44.23
CA PRO A 253 -12.50 -1.59 44.38
C PRO A 253 -12.00 -1.06 45.72
N ALA A 254 -11.13 -1.82 46.38
CA ALA A 254 -10.53 -1.45 47.65
C ALA A 254 -9.11 -2.03 47.77
N ILE A 255 -8.31 -1.42 48.65
CA ILE A 255 -7.01 -1.99 49.04
C ILE A 255 -7.26 -3.26 49.87
N MET A 256 -6.48 -4.30 49.58
CA MET A 256 -6.57 -5.62 50.23
C MET A 256 -5.17 -6.14 50.55
N MET A 257 -5.07 -6.93 51.60
CA MET A 257 -3.84 -7.62 51.98
C MET A 257 -3.79 -8.98 51.28
N ALA A 258 -2.75 -9.21 50.47
CA ALA A 258 -2.54 -10.49 49.80
C ALA A 258 -1.57 -11.38 50.60
N PRO A 259 -1.84 -12.69 50.75
CA PRO A 259 -0.91 -13.64 51.37
C PRO A 259 0.19 -14.01 50.38
N VAL A 260 1.24 -13.19 50.30
CA VAL A 260 2.33 -13.35 49.34
C VAL A 260 3.46 -14.23 49.89
N VAL A 261 4.12 -14.97 49.00
CA VAL A 261 5.41 -15.61 49.29
C VAL A 261 6.53 -14.70 48.81
N LYS A 262 7.68 -14.72 49.50
CA LYS A 262 8.89 -14.12 48.96
C LYS A 262 9.27 -14.89 47.70
N LEU A 263 9.28 -14.21 46.55
CA LEU A 263 9.80 -14.79 45.31
C LEU A 263 11.33 -14.85 45.43
N SER A 264 11.88 -16.05 45.47
CA SER A 264 13.31 -16.30 45.32
C SER A 264 13.64 -16.16 43.82
N ALA A 265 13.97 -14.94 43.38
CA ALA A 265 14.50 -14.74 42.03
C ALA A 265 15.87 -15.44 41.94
N GLN A 266 15.97 -16.49 41.12
CA GLN A 266 17.25 -17.05 40.68
C GLN A 266 17.76 -16.27 39.47
#